data_AF-A0A7V9A8N4-F1
#
_entry.id   AF-A0A7V9A8N4-F1
#
_cell.length_a   1.000
_cell.length_b   1.000
_cell.length_c   1.000
_cell.angle_alpha   90.00
_cell.angle_beta   90.00
_cell.angle_gamma   90.00
#
_symmetry.space_group_name_H-M   'P 1'
#
loop_
_entity.id
_entity.type
_entity.pdbx_description
1 polymer ?
#
loop_
_entity_poly.entity_id
_entity_poly.type
_entity_poly.pdbx_seq_one_letter_code
_entity_poly.pdbx_strand_id
1 'polypeptide(L)'
;MKASSADLQLLEDLLASPTANWRRFVDRYASTVIQVVQHARQNQKWTLTQKDADAVVVATFERLSENNLEILHRFDGNGSFTTFLTVAARRIVIQELQDRGAEQRIQTALKDASAERLQIPGTAS
;
A
#
# COMPACT_ATOMS: atom_id res chain seq x y z
N MET A 1 -14.12 7.90 22.65
CA MET A 1 -14.71 7.63 21.32
C MET A 1 -14.92 6.14 21.18
N LYS A 2 -16.17 5.67 21.16
CA LYS A 2 -16.51 4.29 20.78
C LYS A 2 -16.09 4.12 19.30
N ALA A 3 -15.39 3.04 18.92
CA ALA A 3 -15.48 2.58 17.53
C ALA A 3 -16.98 2.52 17.19
N SER A 4 -17.37 3.06 16.03
CA SER A 4 -18.76 2.92 15.60
C SER A 4 -19.08 1.43 15.67
N SER A 5 -20.17 1.04 16.36
CA SER A 5 -20.57 -0.36 16.46
C SER A 5 -20.65 -1.03 15.08
N ALA A 6 -20.90 -0.25 14.03
CA ALA A 6 -20.89 -0.70 12.64
C ALA A 6 -19.48 -1.07 12.11
N ASP A 7 -18.43 -0.35 12.50
CA ASP A 7 -17.05 -0.67 12.05
C ASP A 7 -16.56 -1.96 12.71
N LEU A 8 -16.89 -2.16 14.00
CA LEU A 8 -16.60 -3.42 14.71
C LEU A 8 -17.39 -4.58 14.11
N GLN A 9 -18.70 -4.42 13.89
CA GLN A 9 -19.52 -5.46 13.28
C GLN A 9 -19.03 -5.82 11.87
N LEU A 10 -18.66 -4.84 11.06
CA LEU A 10 -18.11 -5.10 9.73
C LEU A 10 -16.80 -5.88 9.81
N LEU A 11 -15.94 -5.58 10.78
CA LEU A 11 -14.71 -6.32 11.01
C LEU A 11 -15.01 -7.75 11.46
N GLU A 12 -15.92 -7.95 12.41
CA GLU A 12 -16.34 -9.29 12.88
C GLU A 12 -16.90 -10.13 11.73
N ASP A 13 -17.80 -9.56 10.93
CA ASP A 13 -18.35 -10.20 9.73
C ASP A 13 -17.23 -10.58 8.74
N LEU A 14 -16.26 -9.68 8.56
CA LEU A 14 -15.11 -9.91 7.67
C LEU A 14 -14.22 -11.05 8.16
N LEU A 15 -13.87 -11.07 9.44
CA LEU A 15 -13.02 -12.12 10.00
C LEU A 15 -13.73 -13.48 10.02
N ALA A 16 -15.07 -13.49 10.16
CA ALA A 16 -15.87 -14.71 10.09
C ALA A 16 -16.03 -15.25 8.66
N SER A 17 -16.11 -14.37 7.66
CA SER A 17 -16.22 -14.76 6.24
C SER A 17 -15.50 -13.76 5.32
N PRO A 18 -14.17 -13.91 5.14
CA PRO A 18 -13.36 -12.97 4.38
C PRO A 18 -13.87 -12.75 2.96
N THR A 19 -14.13 -13.84 2.22
CA THR A 19 -14.56 -13.76 0.81
C THR A 19 -15.90 -13.05 0.64
N ALA A 20 -16.85 -13.25 1.56
CA ALA A 20 -18.19 -12.67 1.43
C ALA A 20 -18.21 -11.17 1.80
N ASN A 21 -17.35 -10.76 2.73
CA ASN A 21 -17.38 -9.42 3.32
C ASN A 21 -16.25 -8.51 2.85
N TRP A 22 -15.25 -9.04 2.12
CA TRP A 22 -14.12 -8.25 1.61
C TRP A 22 -14.57 -7.04 0.81
N ARG A 23 -15.54 -7.20 -0.11
CA ARG A 23 -16.07 -6.07 -0.89
C ARG A 23 -16.65 -4.98 0.01
N ARG A 24 -17.43 -5.35 1.04
CA ARG A 24 -18.02 -4.39 2.00
C ARG A 24 -16.93 -3.65 2.78
N PHE A 25 -15.85 -4.36 3.16
CA PHE A 25 -14.70 -3.76 3.81
C PHE A 25 -13.99 -2.74 2.90
N VAL A 26 -13.71 -3.11 1.66
CA VAL A 26 -13.11 -2.20 0.67
C VAL A 26 -14.01 -1.00 0.43
N ASP A 27 -15.30 -1.19 0.18
CA ASP A 27 -16.26 -0.10 -0.05
C ASP A 27 -16.31 0.89 1.14
N ARG A 28 -16.20 0.38 2.37
CA ARG A 28 -16.21 1.20 3.59
C ARG A 28 -14.94 2.02 3.77
N TYR A 29 -13.77 1.45 3.48
CA TYR A 29 -12.47 2.04 3.85
C TYR A 29 -11.62 2.51 2.65
N ALA A 30 -12.09 2.35 1.41
CA ALA A 30 -11.38 2.81 0.22
C ALA A 30 -11.00 4.30 0.32
N SER A 31 -11.94 5.17 0.67
CA SER A 31 -11.66 6.60 0.82
C SER A 31 -10.60 6.88 1.89
N THR A 32 -10.60 6.14 3.00
CA THR A 32 -9.59 6.27 4.06
C THR A 32 -8.20 5.88 3.54
N VAL A 33 -8.07 4.74 2.87
CA VAL A 33 -6.78 4.30 2.30
C VAL A 33 -6.31 5.26 1.21
N ILE A 34 -7.20 5.72 0.34
CA ILE A 34 -6.89 6.74 -0.69
C ILE A 34 -6.35 8.01 -0.03
N GLN A 35 -7.01 8.51 1.03
CA GLN A 35 -6.54 9.69 1.75
C GLN A 35 -5.16 9.48 2.36
N VAL A 36 -4.87 8.30 2.92
CA VAL A 36 -3.54 7.96 3.45
C VAL A 36 -2.48 8.01 2.35
N VAL A 37 -2.75 7.44 1.18
CA VAL A 37 -1.84 7.47 0.03
C VAL A 37 -1.63 8.90 -0.47
N GLN A 38 -2.69 9.71 -0.57
CA GLN A 38 -2.57 11.09 -1.01
C GLN A 38 -1.78 11.95 0.00
N HIS A 39 -1.96 11.72 1.30
CA HIS A 39 -1.11 12.35 2.32
C HIS A 39 0.35 11.90 2.19
N ALA A 40 0.61 10.63 1.89
CA ALA A 40 1.97 10.15 1.65
C ALA A 40 2.62 10.84 0.43
N ARG A 41 1.85 11.04 -0.65
CA ARG A 41 2.27 11.77 -1.86
C ARG A 41 2.58 13.24 -1.60
N GLN A 42 1.85 13.90 -0.70
CA GLN A 42 2.10 15.31 -0.34
C GLN A 42 3.39 15.50 0.48
N ASN A 43 3.93 14.42 1.06
CA ASN A 43 5.21 14.50 1.76
C ASN A 43 6.35 14.60 0.73
N GLN A 44 7.22 15.61 0.88
CA GLN A 44 8.28 16.01 -0.07
C GLN A 44 9.29 14.91 -0.47
N LYS A 45 9.22 13.71 0.12
CA LYS A 45 10.11 12.59 -0.17
C LYS A 45 9.67 11.74 -1.37
N TRP A 46 8.42 11.84 -1.82
CA TRP A 46 7.85 10.95 -2.83
C TRP A 46 7.06 11.69 -3.89
N THR A 47 7.55 11.67 -5.13
CA THR A 47 6.79 12.15 -6.28
C THR A 47 6.04 10.98 -6.90
N LEU A 48 4.76 10.82 -6.55
CA LEU A 48 3.89 9.81 -7.13
C LEU A 48 3.03 10.39 -8.25
N THR A 49 2.99 9.70 -9.39
CA THR A 49 1.94 9.93 -10.38
C THR A 49 0.60 9.44 -9.82
N GLN A 50 -0.52 9.89 -10.41
CA GLN A 50 -1.84 9.40 -9.98
C GLN A 50 -1.97 7.88 -10.21
N LYS A 51 -1.44 7.37 -11.32
CA LYS A 51 -1.44 5.94 -11.62
C LYS A 51 -0.67 5.13 -10.58
N ASP A 52 0.49 5.62 -10.15
CA ASP A 52 1.26 4.95 -9.10
C ASP A 52 0.56 5.02 -7.75
N ALA A 53 -0.10 6.13 -7.44
CA ALA A 53 -0.90 6.26 -6.23
C ALA A 53 -2.05 5.24 -6.21
N ASP A 54 -2.77 5.07 -7.32
CA ASP A 54 -3.85 4.07 -7.42
C ASP A 54 -3.31 2.63 -7.27
N ALA A 55 -2.13 2.35 -7.85
CA ALA A 55 -1.47 1.06 -7.68
C ALA A 55 -1.04 0.79 -6.23
N VAL A 56 -0.61 1.82 -5.49
CA VAL A 56 -0.29 1.71 -4.06
C VAL A 56 -1.55 1.47 -3.22
N VAL A 57 -2.70 2.06 -3.58
CA VAL A 57 -3.98 1.76 -2.93
C VAL A 57 -4.33 0.28 -3.08
N VAL A 58 -4.21 -0.27 -4.29
CA VAL A 58 -4.45 -1.70 -4.57
C VAL A 58 -3.51 -2.57 -3.74
N ALA A 59 -2.19 -2.31 -3.81
CA ALA A 59 -1.19 -3.06 -3.04
C ALA A 59 -1.44 -2.98 -1.52
N THR A 60 -1.95 -1.85 -1.02
CA THR A 60 -2.31 -1.71 0.40
C THR A 60 -3.45 -2.65 0.78
N PHE A 61 -4.50 -2.77 -0.04
CA PHE A 61 -5.59 -3.70 0.21
C PHE A 61 -5.16 -5.15 0.05
N GLU A 62 -4.32 -5.47 -0.95
CA GLU A 62 -3.74 -6.81 -1.11
C GLU A 62 -2.97 -7.20 0.16
N ARG A 63 -2.10 -6.32 0.65
CA ARG A 63 -1.32 -6.55 1.88
C ARG A 63 -2.18 -6.68 3.14
N LEU A 64 -3.30 -5.98 3.21
CA LEU A 64 -4.29 -6.15 4.29
C LEU A 64 -5.02 -7.50 4.20
N SER A 65 -5.17 -8.05 2.99
CA SER A 65 -5.85 -9.33 2.75
C SER A 65 -4.97 -10.57 2.98
N GLU A 66 -3.66 -10.40 2.93
CA GLU A 66 -2.67 -11.46 3.06
C GLU A 66 -2.75 -12.21 4.39
N ASN A 67 -2.19 -13.43 4.40
CA ASN A 67 -2.04 -14.28 5.58
C ASN A 67 -3.34 -14.44 6.39
N ASN A 68 -4.47 -14.58 5.70
CA ASN A 68 -5.79 -14.65 6.32
C ASN A 68 -6.07 -13.43 7.22
N LEU A 69 -5.93 -12.22 6.66
CA LEU A 69 -6.23 -10.96 7.35
C LEU A 69 -5.37 -10.73 8.62
N GLU A 70 -4.13 -11.21 8.64
CA GLU A 70 -3.26 -11.21 9.84
C GLU A 70 -3.12 -9.83 10.47
N ILE A 71 -3.02 -8.78 9.65
CA ILE A 71 -2.93 -7.40 10.14
C ILE A 71 -4.22 -6.99 10.86
N LEU A 72 -5.39 -7.32 10.30
CA LEU A 72 -6.68 -6.97 10.87
C LEU A 72 -6.98 -7.73 12.17
N HIS A 73 -6.52 -8.99 12.27
CA HIS A 73 -6.61 -9.79 13.49
C HIS A 73 -5.86 -9.20 14.69
N ARG A 74 -4.90 -8.29 14.47
CA ARG A 74 -4.15 -7.63 15.55
C ARG A 74 -4.94 -6.53 16.25
N PHE A 75 -6.08 -6.13 15.69
CA PHE A 75 -6.95 -5.18 16.37
C PHE A 75 -7.65 -5.87 17.54
N ASP A 76 -7.43 -5.36 18.74
CA ASP A 76 -7.88 -5.96 20.01
C ASP A 76 -9.31 -5.56 20.40
N GLY A 77 -10.02 -4.81 19.54
CA GLY A 77 -11.35 -4.28 19.83
C GLY A 77 -11.35 -3.00 20.66
N ASN A 78 -10.19 -2.53 21.15
CA ASN A 78 -10.10 -1.32 21.96
C ASN A 78 -9.79 -0.10 21.11
N GLY A 79 -10.57 0.96 21.32
CA GLY A 79 -10.39 2.23 20.61
C GLY A 79 -11.11 2.26 19.26
N SER A 80 -10.54 3.02 18.31
CA SER A 80 -11.15 3.29 17.00
C SER A 80 -10.50 2.42 15.93
N PHE A 81 -11.28 1.52 15.32
CA PHE A 81 -10.80 0.69 14.22
C PHE A 81 -10.30 1.54 13.04
N THR A 82 -10.99 2.63 12.70
CA THR A 82 -10.54 3.56 11.65
C THR A 82 -9.16 4.14 11.94
N THR A 83 -8.87 4.44 13.22
CA THR A 83 -7.55 4.93 13.63
C THR A 83 -6.50 3.84 13.48
N PHE A 84 -6.80 2.62 13.95
CA PHE A 84 -5.93 1.45 13.76
C PHE A 84 -5.61 1.22 12.28
N LEU A 85 -6.65 1.16 11.44
CA LEU A 85 -6.53 0.92 10.01
C LEU A 85 -5.72 2.01 9.32
N THR A 86 -5.91 3.28 9.70
CA THR A 86 -5.12 4.41 9.17
C THR A 86 -3.63 4.23 9.45
N VAL A 87 -3.25 3.84 10.68
CA VAL A 87 -1.84 3.62 11.05
C VAL A 87 -1.26 2.41 10.33
N ALA A 88 -2.02 1.31 10.26
CA ALA A 88 -1.62 0.10 9.53
C ALA A 88 -1.42 0.39 8.04
N ALA A 89 -2.39 1.04 7.39
CA ALA A 89 -2.31 1.45 5.99
C ALA A 89 -1.12 2.37 5.75
N ARG A 90 -0.87 3.38 6.61
CA ARG A 90 0.29 4.27 6.46
C ARG A 90 1.61 3.50 6.50
N ARG A 91 1.73 2.50 7.36
CA ARG A 91 2.92 1.65 7.43
C ARG A 91 3.12 0.87 6.13
N ILE A 92 2.07 0.23 5.62
CA ILE A 92 2.11 -0.51 4.35
C ILE A 92 2.48 0.42 3.20
N VAL A 93 1.81 1.56 3.08
CA VAL A 93 2.09 2.57 2.05
C VAL A 93 3.55 3.01 2.08
N ILE A 94 4.13 3.27 3.25
CA ILE A 94 5.56 3.66 3.33
C ILE A 94 6.47 2.53 2.85
N GLN A 95 6.17 1.28 3.21
CA GLN A 95 6.94 0.12 2.76
C GLN A 95 6.86 -0.03 1.22
N GLU A 96 5.65 0.02 0.66
CA GLU A 96 5.41 -0.01 -0.79
C GLU A 96 6.20 1.07 -1.54
N LEU A 97 6.24 2.29 -0.99
CA LEU A 97 7.01 3.39 -1.59
C LEU A 97 8.52 3.16 -1.51
N GLN A 98 9.00 2.62 -0.40
CA GLN A 98 10.41 2.27 -0.24
C GLN A 98 10.84 1.19 -1.24
N ASP A 99 10.02 0.16 -1.40
CA ASP A 99 10.29 -0.98 -2.28
C ASP A 99 10.29 -0.54 -3.74
N ARG A 100 9.30 0.25 -4.17
CA ARG A 100 9.24 0.83 -5.53
C ARG A 100 10.41 1.78 -5.79
N GLY A 101 10.79 2.59 -4.79
CA GLY A 101 11.96 3.46 -4.89
C GLY A 101 13.27 2.67 -5.02
N ALA A 102 13.40 1.52 -4.35
CA ALA A 102 14.54 0.63 -4.51
C ALA A 102 14.55 -0.03 -5.89
N GLU A 103 13.40 -0.53 -6.36
CA GLU A 103 13.26 -1.15 -7.67
C GLU A 103 13.63 -0.18 -8.81
N GLN A 104 13.16 1.07 -8.75
CA GLN A 104 13.51 2.09 -9.73
C GLN A 104 15.02 2.35 -9.79
N ARG A 105 15.71 2.42 -8.65
CA ARG A 105 17.17 2.61 -8.61
C ARG A 105 17.92 1.44 -9.24
N ILE A 106 17.47 0.21 -8.97
CA ILE A 106 18.03 -1.01 -9.57
C ILE A 106 17.83 -0.98 -11.09
N GLN A 107 16.62 -0.65 -11.56
CA GLN A 107 16.33 -0.56 -12.99
C GLN A 107 17.17 0.51 -13.69
N THR A 108 17.39 1.67 -13.08
CA THR A 108 18.27 2.72 -13.63
C THR A 108 19.71 2.23 -13.72
N ALA A 109 20.26 1.66 -12.65
CA ALA A 109 21.63 1.14 -12.67
C ALA A 109 21.84 0.03 -13.72
N LEU A 110 20.85 -0.84 -13.91
CA LEU A 110 20.88 -1.87 -14.96
C LEU A 110 20.84 -1.27 -16.37
N LYS A 111 20.05 -0.21 -16.60
CA LYS A 111 20.01 0.51 -17.88
C LYS A 111 21.34 1.19 -18.17
N ASP A 112 21.91 1.88 -17.18
CA ASP A 112 23.21 2.56 -17.32
C ASP A 112 24.32 1.56 -17.65
N ALA A 113 24.40 0.46 -16.91
CA ALA A 113 25.38 -0.61 -17.16
C ALA A 113 25.18 -1.34 -18.49
N SER A 114 23.96 -1.35 -19.04
CA SER A 114 23.68 -1.89 -20.38
C SER A 114 24.06 -0.90 -21.47
N ALA A 115 23.78 0.39 -21.29
CA ALA A 115 24.15 1.46 -22.20
C ALA A 115 25.68 1.61 -22.34
N GLU A 116 26.42 1.42 -21.24
CA GLU A 116 27.89 1.41 -21.25
C GLU A 116 28.45 0.20 -22.03
N ARG A 117 27.83 -0.98 -21.89
CA ARG A 117 28.22 -2.20 -22.63
C ARG A 117 27.96 -2.13 -24.14
N LEU A 118 26.97 -1.35 -24.57
CA LEU A 118 26.68 -1.09 -25.99
C LEU A 118 27.62 -0.06 -26.62
N GLN A 119 28.30 0.76 -25.82
CA GLN A 119 29.30 1.73 -26.26
C GLN A 119 30.69 1.07 -26.33
N ILE A 120 30.86 0.03 -27.15
CA ILE A 120 32.19 -0.52 -27.44
C ILE A 120 32.96 0.54 -28.24
N PRO A 121 34.09 1.09 -27.73
CA PRO A 121 34.93 1.98 -28.52
C PRO A 121 35.75 1.12 -29.48
N GLY A 122 35.46 1.19 -30.78
CA GLY A 122 36.42 0.81 -31.81
C GLY A 122 35.85 0.12 -33.03
N THR A 123 35.64 0.88 -34.10
CA THR A 123 36.14 0.54 -35.44
C THR A 123 36.48 1.83 -36.18
N ALA A 124 37.53 2.50 -35.75
CA ALA A 124 38.21 3.53 -36.54
C ALA A 124 39.65 3.07 -36.74
N SER A 125 39.89 2.37 -37.83
CA SER A 125 41.19 2.22 -38.51
C SER A 125 40.94 1.70 -39.91
#